data_AF-A0A1I8CE35-F1
#
_entry.id   AF-A0A1I8CE35-F1
#
_cell.length_a   1.000
_cell.length_b   1.000
_cell.length_c   1.000
_cell.angle_alpha   90.00
_cell.angle_beta   90.00
_cell.angle_gamma   90.00
#
_symmetry.space_group_name_H-M   'P 1'
#
loop_
_entity.id
_entity.type
_entity.pdbx_description
1 polymer ?
#
loop_
_entity_poly.entity_id
_entity_poly.type
_entity_poly.pdbx_seq_one_letter_code
_entity_poly.pdbx_strand_id
1 'polypeptide(L)'
;MSHHKRKYEHDDAPCSSKRPNPYGETVVRASFTKPFLKEDIEKKAREELIQEGINEKHNEINRGISQALLRREKQQELEDAATENFARYKDDEKMKAHLLSQVVFDDPMRDRVEAKIYKKKMISGTLYPKYKGTFPQNRFDIVPGYRWDGVNRSNGFESKLASKFNEREADAELRYRIESEYQQ
;
A
#
# COMPACT_ATOMS: atom_id res chain seq x y z
N MET A 1 40.73 -28.29 -11.60
CA MET A 1 39.30 -28.22 -11.26
C MET A 1 38.92 -26.75 -11.06
N SER A 2 38.36 -26.10 -12.08
CA SER A 2 37.96 -24.69 -12.00
C SER A 2 36.45 -24.61 -11.82
N HIS A 3 35.99 -24.15 -10.65
CA HIS A 3 34.57 -23.96 -10.37
C HIS A 3 34.12 -22.59 -10.89
N HIS A 4 33.49 -22.59 -12.06
CA HIS A 4 32.74 -21.43 -12.54
C HIS A 4 31.46 -21.28 -11.69
N LYS A 5 31.41 -20.24 -10.86
CA LYS A 5 30.19 -19.80 -10.19
C LYS A 5 29.22 -19.27 -11.24
N ARG A 6 28.15 -20.01 -11.51
CA ARG A 6 27.00 -19.53 -12.29
C ARG A 6 26.37 -18.36 -11.51
N LYS A 7 26.48 -17.14 -12.03
CA LYS A 7 25.70 -16.01 -11.53
C LYS A 7 24.25 -16.25 -11.95
N TYR A 8 23.35 -16.33 -10.98
CA TYR A 8 21.92 -16.23 -11.24
C TYR A 8 21.61 -14.75 -11.43
N GLU A 9 21.37 -14.34 -12.67
CA GLU A 9 20.69 -13.08 -12.96
C GLU A 9 19.20 -13.30 -12.63
N HIS A 10 18.65 -12.46 -11.75
CA HIS A 10 17.23 -12.45 -11.46
C HIS A 10 16.56 -11.70 -12.61
N ASP A 11 15.96 -12.45 -13.54
CA ASP A 11 15.18 -11.90 -14.63
C ASP A 11 13.86 -11.34 -14.08
N ASP A 12 13.92 -10.14 -13.48
CA ASP A 12 12.74 -9.34 -13.14
C ASP A 12 12.17 -8.71 -14.42
N ALA A 13 11.76 -9.54 -15.38
CA ALA A 13 11.02 -9.08 -16.54
C ALA A 13 9.65 -8.57 -16.06
N PRO A 14 9.21 -7.36 -16.45
CA PRO A 14 7.87 -6.89 -16.13
C PRO A 14 6.87 -7.90 -16.71
N CYS A 15 5.91 -8.33 -15.89
CA CYS A 15 4.84 -9.25 -16.27
C CYS A 15 4.08 -8.70 -17.48
N SER A 16 4.54 -9.05 -18.67
CA SER A 16 3.91 -8.72 -19.93
C SER A 16 2.59 -9.48 -19.97
N SER A 17 1.47 -8.75 -19.96
CA SER A 17 0.13 -9.31 -20.06
C SER A 17 -0.15 -10.01 -21.40
N LYS A 18 0.79 -9.97 -22.35
CA LYS A 18 0.71 -10.71 -23.60
C LYS A 18 1.14 -12.16 -23.38
N ARG A 19 0.16 -13.05 -23.21
CA ARG A 19 0.39 -14.51 -23.29
C ARG A 19 1.07 -14.83 -24.64
N PRO A 20 2.15 -15.65 -24.67
CA PRO A 20 2.73 -16.09 -25.92
C PRO A 20 1.67 -16.86 -26.71
N ASN A 21 1.46 -16.48 -27.98
CA ASN A 21 0.55 -17.21 -28.84
C ASN A 21 1.10 -18.63 -29.05
N PRO A 22 0.41 -19.70 -28.61
CA PRO A 22 0.89 -21.08 -28.74
C PRO A 22 1.02 -21.55 -30.20
N TYR A 23 0.42 -20.81 -31.15
CA TYR A 23 0.45 -21.13 -32.58
C TYR A 23 1.57 -20.39 -33.34
N GLY A 24 2.40 -19.59 -32.65
CA GLY A 24 3.40 -18.71 -33.27
C GLY A 24 2.76 -17.51 -33.99
N GLU A 25 3.58 -16.51 -34.35
CA GLU A 25 3.11 -15.37 -35.12
C GLU A 25 2.84 -15.80 -36.57
N THR A 26 1.62 -15.57 -37.06
CA THR A 26 1.22 -16.00 -38.41
C THR A 26 1.89 -15.12 -39.47
N VAL A 27 2.94 -15.63 -40.11
CA VAL A 27 3.59 -14.96 -41.24
C VAL A 27 2.79 -15.21 -42.52
N VAL A 28 1.97 -14.24 -42.92
CA VAL A 28 1.26 -14.27 -44.21
C VAL A 28 2.23 -13.96 -45.36
N ARG A 29 2.28 -14.84 -46.38
CA ARG A 29 3.02 -14.61 -47.63
C ARG A 29 2.14 -13.76 -48.55
N ALA A 30 2.22 -12.45 -48.43
CA ALA A 30 1.36 -11.56 -49.21
C ALA A 30 2.07 -11.13 -50.51
N SER A 31 1.46 -11.44 -51.66
CA SER A 31 1.81 -10.88 -52.97
C SER A 31 1.42 -9.39 -53.12
N PHE A 32 0.76 -8.82 -52.12
CA PHE A 32 0.21 -7.46 -52.12
C PHE A 32 0.35 -6.80 -50.74
N THR A 33 1.50 -6.92 -50.09
CA THR A 33 1.81 -6.11 -48.90
C THR A 33 2.50 -4.83 -49.34
N LYS A 34 1.95 -3.68 -48.95
CA LYS A 34 2.70 -2.41 -49.06
C LYS A 34 3.98 -2.58 -48.25
N PRO A 35 5.18 -2.30 -48.80
CA PRO A 35 6.41 -2.36 -48.03
C PRO A 35 6.26 -1.39 -46.86
N PHE A 36 6.62 -1.81 -45.64
CA PHE A 36 6.65 -0.90 -44.49
C PHE A 36 7.63 0.23 -44.81
N LEU A 37 7.08 1.40 -45.11
CA LEU A 37 7.89 2.58 -45.41
C LEU A 37 8.48 3.08 -44.08
N LYS A 38 9.61 3.79 -44.15
CA LYS A 38 10.21 4.44 -42.96
C LYS A 38 9.18 5.31 -42.21
N GLU A 39 8.28 5.95 -42.96
CA GLU A 39 7.16 6.74 -42.43
C GLU A 39 6.16 5.90 -41.62
N ASP A 40 5.93 4.63 -41.96
CA ASP A 40 5.01 3.76 -41.21
C ASP A 40 5.64 3.31 -39.88
N ILE A 41 6.97 3.17 -39.85
CA ILE A 41 7.73 2.88 -38.62
C ILE A 41 7.70 4.11 -37.70
N GLU A 42 7.92 5.31 -38.25
CA GLU A 42 7.86 6.56 -37.51
C GLU A 42 6.46 6.86 -36.96
N LYS A 43 5.39 6.57 -37.73
CA LYS A 43 4.00 6.68 -37.26
C LYS A 43 3.71 5.72 -36.09
N LYS A 44 4.13 4.45 -36.20
CA LYS A 44 3.98 3.47 -35.12
C LYS A 44 4.75 3.90 -33.86
N ALA A 45 5.99 4.35 -34.00
CA ALA A 45 6.77 4.85 -32.87
C ALA A 45 6.09 6.06 -32.19
N ARG A 46 5.51 6.96 -32.98
CA ARG A 46 4.73 8.10 -32.44
C ARG A 46 3.47 7.64 -31.71
N GLU A 47 2.74 6.68 -32.28
CA GLU A 47 1.56 6.10 -31.64
C GLU A 47 1.91 5.37 -30.34
N GLU A 48 3.00 4.62 -30.30
CA GLU A 48 3.51 3.94 -29.11
C GLU A 48 3.84 4.94 -28.00
N LEU A 49 4.56 6.02 -28.30
CA LEU A 49 4.83 7.09 -27.32
C LEU A 49 3.55 7.74 -26.78
N ILE A 50 2.55 7.95 -27.65
CA ILE A 50 1.24 8.48 -27.22
C ILE A 50 0.53 7.47 -26.31
N GLN A 51 0.55 6.18 -26.66
CA GLN A 51 -0.06 5.13 -25.86
C GLN A 51 0.64 4.96 -24.51
N GLU A 52 1.96 5.01 -24.47
CA GLU A 52 2.75 5.02 -23.24
C GLU A 52 2.35 6.18 -22.34
N GLY A 53 2.28 7.41 -22.89
CA GLY A 53 1.83 8.58 -22.12
C GLY A 53 0.37 8.48 -21.61
N ILE A 54 -0.51 7.78 -22.33
CA ILE A 54 -1.88 7.48 -21.85
C ILE A 54 -1.84 6.43 -20.74
N ASN A 55 -1.05 5.37 -20.92
CA ASN A 55 -0.91 4.27 -19.97
C ASN A 55 -0.31 4.75 -18.65
N GLU A 56 0.68 5.64 -18.70
CA GLU A 56 1.26 6.27 -17.51
C GLU A 56 0.20 7.06 -16.72
N LYS A 57 -0.56 7.93 -17.40
CA LYS A 57 -1.65 8.68 -16.76
C LYS A 57 -2.72 7.76 -16.17
N HIS A 58 -3.10 6.70 -16.89
CA HIS A 58 -4.03 5.70 -16.36
C HIS A 58 -3.46 5.00 -15.12
N ASN A 59 -2.20 4.60 -15.14
CA ASN A 59 -1.54 3.96 -14.00
C ASN A 59 -1.47 4.88 -12.78
N GLU A 60 -1.22 6.18 -12.99
CA GLU A 60 -1.21 7.18 -11.93
C GLU A 60 -2.59 7.38 -11.30
N ILE A 61 -3.63 7.51 -12.12
CA ILE A 61 -5.02 7.71 -11.65
C ILE A 61 -5.56 6.45 -10.97
N ASN A 62 -5.26 5.27 -11.51
CA ASN A 62 -5.70 3.99 -10.95
C ASN A 62 -4.95 3.63 -9.65
N ARG A 63 -3.89 4.36 -9.30
CA ARG A 63 -3.15 4.13 -8.07
C ARG A 63 -3.91 4.66 -6.86
N GLY A 64 -3.91 3.89 -5.78
CA GLY A 64 -4.52 4.31 -4.52
C GLY A 64 -3.78 5.50 -3.89
N ILE A 65 -4.51 6.54 -3.49
CA ILE A 65 -3.95 7.73 -2.83
C ILE A 65 -3.17 7.35 -1.56
N SER A 66 -3.70 6.41 -0.75
CA SER A 66 -3.03 5.94 0.48
C SER A 66 -1.67 5.28 0.20
N GLN A 67 -1.57 4.49 -0.87
CA GLN A 67 -0.33 3.85 -1.28
C GLN A 67 0.70 4.87 -1.77
N ALA A 68 0.24 5.90 -2.49
CA ALA A 68 1.10 6.99 -2.94
C ALA A 68 1.61 7.84 -1.76
N LEU A 69 0.75 8.14 -0.78
CA LEU A 69 1.15 8.84 0.45
C LEU A 69 2.16 8.01 1.25
N LEU A 70 1.87 6.74 1.50
CA LEU A 70 2.78 5.84 2.20
C LEU A 70 4.15 5.75 1.52
N ARG A 71 4.18 5.72 0.18
CA ARG A 71 5.43 5.75 -0.58
C ARG A 71 6.22 7.05 -0.35
N ARG A 72 5.54 8.20 -0.35
CA ARG A 72 6.19 9.50 -0.09
C ARG A 72 6.72 9.59 1.33
N GLU A 73 5.94 9.18 2.33
CA GLU A 73 6.36 9.15 3.72
C GLU A 73 7.58 8.23 3.91
N LYS A 74 7.57 7.05 3.29
CA LYS A 74 8.72 6.14 3.31
C LYS A 74 9.96 6.74 2.66
N GLN A 75 9.80 7.48 1.56
CA GLN A 75 10.93 8.15 0.92
C GLN A 75 11.53 9.23 1.83
N GLN A 76 10.68 10.05 2.46
CA GLN A 76 11.12 11.05 3.44
C GLN A 76 11.83 10.40 4.62
N GLU A 77 11.31 9.29 5.13
CA GLU A 77 11.96 8.53 6.22
C GLU A 77 13.35 8.03 5.81
N LEU A 78 13.53 7.56 4.57
CA LEU A 78 14.84 7.13 4.05
C LEU A 78 15.81 8.30 3.89
N GLU A 79 15.33 9.45 3.40
CA GLU A 79 16.13 10.68 3.28
C GLU A 79 16.59 11.16 4.66
N ASP A 80 15.67 11.20 5.63
CA ASP A 80 15.97 11.54 7.02
C ASP A 80 16.97 10.55 7.63
N ALA A 81 16.73 9.25 7.49
CA ALA A 81 17.62 8.20 8.02
C ALA A 81 19.03 8.23 7.40
N ALA A 82 19.16 8.72 6.16
CA ALA A 82 20.47 8.93 5.53
C ALA A 82 21.26 10.10 6.17
N THR A 83 20.57 11.07 6.76
CA THR A 83 21.18 12.23 7.44
C THR A 83 21.34 12.04 8.95
N GLU A 84 20.51 11.21 9.56
CA GLU A 84 20.48 10.96 11.00
C GLU A 84 21.64 10.07 11.48
N ASN A 85 21.95 10.19 12.78
CA ASN A 85 22.91 9.32 13.44
C ASN A 85 22.30 7.92 13.65
N PHE A 86 23.14 6.88 13.66
CA PHE A 86 22.71 5.50 13.83
C PHE A 86 21.95 5.24 15.15
N ALA A 87 22.40 5.84 16.25
CA ALA A 87 21.79 5.70 17.56
C ALA A 87 21.05 6.99 17.95
N ARG A 88 19.85 6.82 18.52
CA ARG A 88 19.07 7.93 19.07
C ARG A 88 19.42 8.18 20.54
N TYR A 89 19.60 9.44 20.91
CA TYR A 89 19.89 9.87 22.27
C TYR A 89 18.73 10.70 22.85
N LYS A 90 18.77 10.90 24.17
CA LYS A 90 17.76 11.68 24.92
C LYS A 90 17.62 13.12 24.41
N ASP A 91 18.71 13.68 23.90
CA ASP A 91 18.80 15.09 23.49
C ASP A 91 18.43 15.31 22.01
N ASP A 92 18.02 14.25 21.29
CA ASP A 92 17.66 14.35 19.88
C ASP A 92 16.39 15.20 19.67
N GLU A 93 16.53 16.26 18.87
CA GLU A 93 15.47 17.23 18.65
C GLU A 93 14.24 16.64 17.95
N LYS A 94 14.44 15.78 16.94
CA LYS A 94 13.35 15.15 16.18
C LYS A 94 12.51 14.23 17.07
N MET A 95 13.17 13.41 17.90
CA MET A 95 12.49 12.53 18.85
C MET A 95 11.70 13.34 19.88
N LYS A 96 12.31 14.40 20.43
CA LYS A 96 11.66 15.32 21.36
C LYS A 96 10.43 15.98 20.73
N ALA A 97 10.53 16.45 19.49
CA ALA A 97 9.42 17.05 18.76
C ALA A 97 8.27 16.05 18.53
N HIS A 98 8.58 14.80 18.18
CA HIS A 98 7.58 13.74 18.04
C HIS A 98 6.86 13.46 19.37
N LEU A 99 7.60 13.31 20.48
CA LEU A 99 7.01 13.09 21.80
C LEU A 99 6.12 14.26 22.25
N LEU A 100 6.56 15.50 22.01
CA LEU A 100 5.76 16.70 22.30
C LEU A 100 4.48 16.80 21.46
N SER A 101 4.43 16.16 20.30
CA SER A 101 3.24 16.14 19.45
C SER A 101 2.17 15.15 19.93
N GLN A 102 2.55 14.17 20.75
CA GLN A 102 1.63 13.18 21.28
C GLN A 102 0.74 13.79 22.36
N VAL A 103 -0.56 13.52 22.26
CA VAL A 103 -1.54 13.95 23.25
C VAL A 103 -1.73 12.83 24.27
N VAL A 104 -1.49 13.12 25.54
CA VAL A 104 -1.61 12.17 26.64
C VAL A 104 -3.07 12.09 27.10
N PHE A 105 -3.57 10.88 27.36
CA PHE A 105 -4.96 10.67 27.76
C PHE A 105 -5.28 11.33 29.11
N ASP A 106 -4.42 11.23 30.11
CA ASP A 106 -4.69 11.70 31.49
C ASP A 106 -4.20 13.15 31.76
N ASP A 107 -4.07 13.97 30.71
CA ASP A 107 -3.66 15.37 30.84
C ASP A 107 -4.89 16.29 31.05
N PRO A 108 -4.96 17.12 32.11
CA PRO A 108 -6.04 18.09 32.28
C PRO A 108 -6.18 19.09 31.11
N MET A 109 -5.12 19.31 30.34
CA MET A 109 -5.11 20.22 29.19
C MET A 109 -5.47 19.55 27.86
N ARG A 110 -5.68 18.23 27.84
CA ARG A 110 -5.94 17.43 26.64
C ARG A 110 -7.02 18.02 25.75
N ASP A 111 -8.20 18.27 26.30
CA ASP A 111 -9.37 18.73 25.53
C ASP A 111 -9.09 20.08 24.84
N ARG A 112 -8.32 20.95 25.48
CA ARG A 112 -7.90 22.25 24.90
C ARG A 112 -6.91 22.04 23.75
N VAL A 113 -5.96 21.13 23.91
CA VAL A 113 -4.96 20.79 22.88
C VAL A 113 -5.65 20.17 21.67
N GLU A 114 -6.53 19.20 21.87
CA GLU A 114 -7.30 18.56 20.80
C GLU A 114 -8.16 19.56 20.02
N ALA A 115 -8.87 20.44 20.73
CA ALA A 115 -9.65 21.50 20.09
C ALA A 115 -8.77 22.42 19.22
N LYS A 116 -7.55 22.73 19.66
CA LYS A 116 -6.58 23.53 18.89
C LYS A 116 -6.08 22.77 17.65
N ILE A 117 -5.76 21.48 17.79
CA ILE A 117 -5.34 20.62 16.68
C ILE A 117 -6.46 20.49 15.65
N TYR A 118 -7.70 20.28 16.09
CA TYR A 118 -8.88 20.20 15.23
C TYR A 118 -9.08 21.47 14.42
N LYS A 119 -9.04 22.65 15.06
CA LYS A 119 -9.13 23.95 14.37
C LYS A 119 -8.02 24.12 13.33
N LYS A 120 -6.78 23.75 13.66
CA LYS A 120 -5.65 23.81 12.71
C LYS A 120 -5.88 22.92 11.48
N LYS A 121 -6.37 21.69 11.68
CA LYS A 121 -6.69 20.74 10.58
C LYS A 121 -7.88 21.21 9.73
N MET A 122 -8.85 21.89 10.34
CA MET A 122 -9.98 22.50 9.63
C MET A 122 -9.51 23.65 8.74
N ILE A 123 -8.65 24.53 9.25
CA ILE A 123 -8.07 25.65 8.50
C ILE A 123 -7.18 25.15 7.35
N SER A 124 -6.40 24.08 7.57
CA SER A 124 -5.54 23.50 6.53
C SER A 124 -6.30 22.72 5.45
N GLY A 125 -7.62 22.52 5.61
CA GLY A 125 -8.43 21.71 4.68
C GLY A 125 -8.13 20.21 4.71
N THR A 126 -7.35 19.74 5.68
CA THR A 126 -6.98 18.30 5.82
C THR A 126 -8.05 17.50 6.54
N LEU A 127 -9.01 18.18 7.20
CA LEU A 127 -10.07 17.53 7.95
C LEU A 127 -11.22 17.12 7.04
N TYR A 128 -11.35 15.81 6.80
CA TYR A 128 -12.50 15.22 6.13
C TYR A 128 -13.59 14.80 7.12
N PRO A 129 -14.88 14.91 6.76
CA PRO A 129 -15.96 14.38 7.58
C PRO A 129 -15.80 12.86 7.73
N LYS A 130 -15.99 12.38 8.95
CA LYS A 130 -15.96 10.95 9.31
C LYS A 130 -17.35 10.47 9.68
N TYR A 131 -17.60 9.19 9.49
CA TYR A 131 -18.82 8.56 9.98
C TYR A 131 -18.87 8.59 11.52
N LYS A 132 -20.04 8.89 12.09
CA LYS A 132 -20.24 9.07 13.54
C LYS A 132 -20.94 7.90 14.23
N GLY A 133 -21.56 7.00 13.46
CA GLY A 133 -22.31 5.88 14.02
C GLY A 133 -21.42 4.69 14.35
N THR A 134 -22.04 3.64 14.89
CA THR A 134 -21.41 2.32 15.04
C THR A 134 -21.31 1.65 13.67
N PHE A 135 -20.24 0.90 13.44
CA PHE A 135 -19.99 0.16 12.20
C PHE A 135 -19.33 -1.19 12.53
N PRO A 136 -19.52 -2.22 11.68
CA PRO A 136 -18.88 -3.51 11.89
C PRO A 136 -17.36 -3.39 11.76
N GLN A 137 -16.64 -4.10 12.62
CA GLN A 137 -15.17 -4.19 12.56
C GLN A 137 -14.72 -4.86 11.26
N ASN A 138 -13.57 -4.45 10.75
CA ASN A 138 -12.94 -5.03 9.57
C ASN A 138 -11.44 -5.20 9.82
N ARG A 139 -10.79 -6.09 9.07
CA ARG A 139 -9.36 -6.40 9.21
C ARG A 139 -8.39 -5.21 9.08
N PHE A 140 -8.82 -4.12 8.43
CA PHE A 140 -7.97 -3.00 8.09
C PHE A 140 -8.27 -1.74 8.92
N ASP A 141 -9.17 -1.84 9.91
CA ASP A 141 -9.70 -0.74 10.71
C ASP A 141 -10.13 0.49 9.90
N ILE A 142 -10.60 0.26 8.67
CA ILE A 142 -11.04 1.33 7.78
C ILE A 142 -12.43 1.78 8.21
N VAL A 143 -12.54 3.04 8.65
CA VAL A 143 -13.82 3.67 8.99
C VAL A 143 -14.64 3.86 7.70
N PRO A 144 -15.95 3.56 7.71
CA PRO A 144 -16.81 3.83 6.56
C PRO A 144 -16.87 5.33 6.23
N GLY A 145 -17.20 5.63 4.98
CA GLY A 145 -17.38 7.02 4.54
C GLY A 145 -18.50 7.71 5.33
N TYR A 146 -18.40 9.04 5.48
CA TYR A 146 -19.34 9.84 6.27
C TYR A 146 -20.81 9.75 5.82
N ARG A 147 -21.06 9.32 4.57
CA ARG A 147 -22.39 9.16 3.96
C ARG A 147 -22.94 7.74 4.08
N TRP A 148 -22.24 6.85 4.77
CA TRP A 148 -22.71 5.48 4.95
C TRP A 148 -23.99 5.47 5.79
N ASP A 149 -24.96 4.69 5.34
CA ASP A 149 -26.32 4.59 5.89
C ASP A 149 -26.38 3.79 7.21
N GLY A 150 -25.29 3.14 7.62
CA GLY A 150 -25.25 2.32 8.83
C GLY A 150 -25.80 0.90 8.65
N VAL A 151 -26.54 0.63 7.57
CA VAL A 151 -27.05 -0.71 7.26
C VAL A 151 -25.93 -1.63 6.76
N ASN A 152 -25.71 -2.74 7.47
CA ASN A 152 -24.75 -3.77 7.11
C ASN A 152 -25.28 -4.63 5.94
N ARG A 153 -24.63 -4.53 4.78
CA ARG A 153 -24.95 -5.29 3.54
C ARG A 153 -23.89 -6.33 3.19
N SER A 154 -23.24 -6.93 4.20
CA SER A 154 -22.15 -7.89 3.99
C SER A 154 -22.65 -9.34 3.92
N ASN A 155 -21.82 -10.23 3.36
CA ASN A 155 -22.01 -11.70 3.39
C ASN A 155 -21.51 -12.33 4.72
N GLY A 156 -21.18 -11.53 5.74
CA GLY A 156 -20.64 -12.02 7.01
C GLY A 156 -19.21 -12.59 6.97
N PHE A 157 -18.46 -12.40 5.87
CA PHE A 157 -17.09 -12.90 5.72
C PHE A 157 -16.15 -12.38 6.83
N GLU A 158 -16.17 -11.06 7.09
CA GLU A 158 -15.31 -10.44 8.10
C GLU A 158 -15.60 -10.96 9.52
N SER A 159 -16.87 -11.19 9.85
CA SER A 159 -17.27 -11.78 11.13
C SER A 159 -16.79 -13.23 11.27
N LYS A 160 -16.97 -14.07 10.25
CA LYS A 160 -16.47 -15.45 10.25
C LYS A 160 -14.96 -15.51 10.38
N LEU A 161 -14.27 -14.59 9.73
CA LEU A 161 -12.82 -14.50 9.77
C LEU A 161 -12.32 -14.09 11.16
N ALA A 162 -12.97 -13.12 11.81
CA ALA A 162 -12.66 -12.75 13.18
C ALA A 162 -12.85 -13.93 14.15
N SER A 163 -13.98 -14.66 14.05
CA SER A 163 -14.21 -15.88 14.85
C SER A 163 -13.10 -16.92 14.63
N LYS A 164 -12.67 -17.13 13.38
CA LYS A 164 -11.59 -18.07 13.06
C LYS A 164 -10.24 -17.67 13.65
N PHE A 165 -9.93 -16.37 13.70
CA PHE A 165 -8.72 -15.90 14.36
C PHE A 165 -8.77 -16.14 15.87
N ASN A 166 -9.90 -15.83 16.51
CA ASN A 166 -10.08 -16.03 17.95
C ASN A 166 -10.04 -17.53 18.31
N GLU A 167 -10.67 -18.39 17.51
CA GLU A 167 -10.59 -19.85 17.67
C GLU A 167 -9.14 -20.33 17.64
N ARG A 168 -8.36 -19.87 16.65
CA ARG A 168 -6.95 -20.27 16.50
C ARG A 168 -6.08 -19.79 17.66
N GLU A 169 -6.32 -18.59 18.15
CA GLU A 169 -5.61 -18.02 19.29
C GLU A 169 -5.95 -18.77 20.58
N ALA A 170 -7.23 -19.00 20.85
CA ALA A 170 -7.69 -19.79 21.99
C ALA A 170 -7.13 -21.22 21.98
N ASP A 171 -7.12 -21.89 20.82
CA ASP A 171 -6.52 -23.21 20.67
C ASP A 171 -5.02 -23.20 20.96
N ALA A 172 -4.30 -22.17 20.52
CA ALA A 172 -2.86 -22.04 20.77
C ALA A 172 -2.55 -21.85 22.26
N GLU A 173 -3.32 -20.99 22.94
CA GLU A 173 -3.20 -20.77 24.38
C GLU A 173 -3.53 -22.03 25.19
N LEU A 174 -4.60 -22.73 24.82
CA LEU A 174 -4.98 -24.00 25.46
C LEU A 174 -3.90 -25.06 25.28
N ARG A 175 -3.37 -25.22 24.06
CA ARG A 175 -2.26 -26.14 23.79
C ARG A 175 -1.03 -25.83 24.63
N TYR A 176 -0.66 -24.54 24.70
CA TYR A 176 0.48 -24.11 25.51
C TYR A 176 0.28 -24.40 27.00
N ARG A 177 -0.91 -24.09 27.53
CA ARG A 177 -1.27 -24.38 28.92
C ARG A 177 -1.16 -25.87 29.22
N ILE A 178 -1.80 -26.70 28.39
CA ILE A 178 -1.81 -28.16 28.54
C ILE A 178 -0.38 -28.71 28.51
N GLU A 179 0.44 -28.30 27.54
CA GLU A 179 1.85 -28.72 27.47
C GLU A 179 2.63 -28.31 28.73
N SER A 180 2.41 -27.09 29.23
CA SER A 180 3.09 -26.61 30.44
C SER A 180 2.70 -27.38 31.71
N GLU A 181 1.45 -27.84 31.80
CA GLU A 181 0.97 -28.66 32.91
C GLU A 181 1.55 -30.08 32.88
N TYR A 182 1.82 -30.64 31.68
CA TYR A 182 2.42 -31.98 31.54
C TYR A 182 3.94 -32.01 31.81
N GLN A 183 4.64 -30.89 31.68
CA GLN A 183 6.10 -30.82 31.89
C GLN A 183 6.50 -30.58 33.36
N GLN A 184 5.52 -30.41 34.28
CA GLN A 184 5.74 -30.26 35.73
C GLN A 184 5.61 -31.59 36.47
#